data_AF-A0A7J3MD16-F1
#
_entry.id   AF-A0A7J3MD16-F1
#
_cell.length_a   1.000
_cell.length_b   1.000
_cell.length_c   1.000
_cell.angle_alpha   90.00
_cell.angle_beta   90.00
_cell.angle_gamma   90.00
#
_symmetry.space_group_name_H-M   'P 1'
#
loop_
_entity.id
_entity.type
_entity.pdbx_description
1 polymer ?
#
loop_
_entity_poly.entity_id
_entity_poly.type
_entity_poly.pdbx_seq_one_letter_code
_entity_poly.pdbx_strand_id
1 'polypeptide(L)'
;MIRSPKVVRLRFAVIRDKVDSVLVSLGQLGLVHFIDIKKTSNKELLAMIKPYELSSEAYGISEIHSKVSRLINKVGLQPRKVITTDLNLKNQFNKIEEAIKSIESMLSDQHTPKDLMQKYIDHLLNYEAALRALREVENVKAMYGGVVGRMFVFDCWVPKEKLSIVTETIDKYSDQLSIYEVIEDLEEIEEKPPTVIDEKSKLGGFAALTRGFGIPVYGEIDPSIFMMITFPIFFGIMFGDVGHGLIFFIASLYIMHIKRKKISIPDIFRPIVQGADILIICAVFSIFFGFLYGEFLGSNEWFKALTNINGKPIYSILGLSGLEEEVAEHRWFIILMKLCIYIGMLHIIFGLVLD
;
A
#
# COMPACT_ATOMS: atom_id res chain seq x y z
N MET A 1 -0.73 -14.62 -3.18
CA MET A 1 -1.85 -15.23 -3.91
C MET A 1 -1.72 -14.78 -5.37
N ILE A 2 -2.01 -15.64 -6.35
CA ILE A 2 -1.76 -15.32 -7.78
C ILE A 2 -2.77 -14.31 -8.34
N ARG A 3 -3.96 -14.25 -7.74
CA ARG A 3 -5.02 -13.30 -8.07
C ARG A 3 -5.48 -12.56 -6.83
N SER A 4 -6.05 -11.37 -7.03
CA SER A 4 -6.65 -10.60 -5.94
C SER A 4 -7.81 -11.35 -5.28
N PRO A 5 -7.99 -11.21 -3.95
CA PRO A 5 -9.13 -11.76 -3.23
C PRO A 5 -10.45 -11.39 -3.88
N LYS A 6 -11.42 -12.32 -3.87
CA LYS A 6 -12.77 -12.00 -4.34
C LYS A 6 -13.39 -10.93 -3.44
N VAL A 7 -14.14 -10.01 -4.04
CA VAL A 7 -14.90 -8.99 -3.31
C VAL A 7 -16.38 -9.24 -3.54
N VAL A 8 -17.19 -8.76 -2.61
CA VAL A 8 -18.65 -8.76 -2.68
C VAL A 8 -19.14 -7.36 -2.42
N ARG A 9 -20.32 -7.03 -2.96
CA ARG A 9 -20.99 -5.77 -2.67
C ARG A 9 -21.88 -5.97 -1.46
N LEU A 10 -21.62 -5.18 -0.42
CA LEU A 10 -22.41 -5.15 0.81
C LEU A 10 -23.21 -3.86 0.82
N ARG A 11 -24.53 -3.99 0.83
CA ARG A 11 -25.44 -2.89 1.14
C ARG A 11 -25.88 -3.04 2.58
N PHE A 12 -25.85 -1.97 3.34
CA PHE A 12 -26.32 -2.01 4.72
C PHE A 12 -27.05 -0.73 5.11
N ALA A 13 -28.02 -0.87 6.01
CA ALA A 13 -28.82 0.20 6.54
C ALA A 13 -28.76 0.20 8.08
N VAL A 14 -28.53 1.38 8.66
CA VAL A 14 -28.35 1.57 10.11
C VAL A 14 -29.18 2.75 10.57
N ILE A 15 -29.71 2.70 11.79
CA ILE A 15 -30.41 3.81 12.42
C ILE A 15 -29.47 5.01 12.58
N ARG A 16 -29.99 6.21 12.28
CA ARG A 16 -29.28 7.51 12.34
C ARG A 16 -28.42 7.71 13.60
N ASP A 17 -28.93 7.32 14.77
CA ASP A 17 -28.25 7.52 16.05
C ASP A 17 -27.01 6.64 16.24
N LYS A 18 -26.89 5.56 15.44
CA LYS A 18 -25.80 4.57 15.52
C LYS A 18 -24.87 4.61 14.30
N VAL A 19 -25.17 5.41 13.30
CA VAL A 19 -24.34 5.53 12.08
C VAL A 19 -22.92 5.96 12.40
N ASP A 20 -22.73 6.89 13.33
CA ASP A 20 -21.39 7.40 13.66
C ASP A 20 -20.48 6.31 14.24
N SER A 21 -21.01 5.52 15.17
CA SER A 21 -20.27 4.41 15.78
C SER A 21 -19.93 3.34 14.76
N VAL A 22 -20.88 3.01 13.87
CA VAL A 22 -20.65 2.05 12.79
C VAL A 22 -19.57 2.57 11.83
N LEU A 23 -19.66 3.80 11.33
CA LEU A 23 -18.69 4.35 10.37
C LEU A 23 -17.27 4.44 10.95
N VAL A 24 -17.12 4.85 12.22
CA VAL A 24 -15.81 4.84 12.89
C VAL A 24 -15.25 3.43 13.00
N SER A 25 -16.07 2.46 13.40
CA SER A 25 -15.63 1.06 13.54
C SER A 25 -15.20 0.45 12.20
N LEU A 26 -15.95 0.73 11.12
CA LEU A 26 -15.59 0.29 9.77
C LEU A 26 -14.30 0.97 9.27
N GLY A 27 -14.10 2.25 9.59
CA GLY A 27 -12.87 2.97 9.31
C GLY A 27 -11.65 2.38 10.02
N GLN A 28 -11.82 1.94 11.28
CA GLN A 28 -10.75 1.28 12.05
C GLN A 28 -10.40 -0.11 11.51
N LEU A 29 -11.39 -0.84 10.97
CA LEU A 29 -11.13 -2.11 10.29
C LEU A 29 -10.35 -1.92 8.99
N GLY A 30 -10.64 -0.86 8.23
CA GLY A 30 -9.97 -0.57 6.96
C GLY A 30 -10.24 -1.63 5.88
N LEU A 31 -11.39 -2.31 5.95
CA LEU A 31 -11.77 -3.42 5.04
C LEU A 31 -12.87 -3.05 4.05
N VAL A 32 -13.37 -1.83 4.13
CA VAL A 32 -14.57 -1.38 3.41
C VAL A 32 -14.21 -0.26 2.45
N HIS A 33 -14.67 -0.36 1.21
CA HIS A 33 -14.58 0.71 0.23
C HIS A 33 -15.99 1.19 -0.14
N PHE A 34 -16.36 2.40 0.29
CA PHE A 34 -17.68 2.96 0.05
C PHE A 34 -17.90 3.33 -1.41
N ILE A 35 -19.14 3.16 -1.87
CA ILE A 35 -19.62 3.49 -3.20
C ILE A 35 -20.54 4.70 -3.07
N ASP A 36 -20.46 5.63 -4.02
CA ASP A 36 -21.40 6.75 -4.06
C ASP A 36 -22.78 6.23 -4.42
N ILE A 37 -23.72 6.32 -3.48
CA ILE A 37 -25.08 5.81 -3.67
C ILE A 37 -25.80 6.50 -4.85
N LYS A 38 -25.35 7.69 -5.27
CA LYS A 38 -25.88 8.39 -6.45
C LYS A 38 -25.50 7.69 -7.77
N LYS A 39 -24.44 6.89 -7.76
CA LYS A 39 -23.93 6.16 -8.93
C LYS A 39 -24.44 4.73 -9.01
N THR A 40 -25.11 4.26 -7.96
CA THR A 40 -25.73 2.93 -7.94
C THR A 40 -26.77 2.78 -9.04
N SER A 41 -26.63 1.73 -9.86
CA SER A 41 -27.52 1.44 -11.01
C SER A 41 -28.96 1.05 -10.64
N ASN A 42 -29.27 0.87 -9.35
CA ASN A 42 -30.59 0.46 -8.88
C ASN A 42 -31.55 1.68 -8.80
N LYS A 43 -32.38 1.83 -9.83
CA LYS A 43 -33.36 2.92 -9.97
C LYS A 43 -34.45 2.92 -8.90
N GLU A 44 -34.85 1.76 -8.38
CA GLU A 44 -35.87 1.66 -7.33
C GLU A 44 -35.32 2.19 -6.00
N LEU A 45 -34.08 1.85 -5.69
CA LEU A 45 -33.38 2.35 -4.50
C LEU A 45 -33.22 3.87 -4.56
N LEU A 46 -32.81 4.43 -5.71
CA LEU A 46 -32.68 5.87 -5.91
C LEU A 46 -34.01 6.63 -5.77
N ALA A 47 -35.15 5.98 -6.06
CA ALA A 47 -36.47 6.59 -5.88
C ALA A 47 -36.89 6.68 -4.40
N MET A 48 -36.35 5.80 -3.54
CA MET A 48 -36.69 5.73 -2.11
C MET A 48 -35.72 6.51 -1.21
N ILE A 49 -34.50 6.75 -1.69
CA ILE A 49 -33.40 7.36 -0.94
C ILE A 49 -33.27 8.85 -1.26
N LYS A 50 -33.11 9.67 -0.23
CA LYS A 50 -32.63 11.05 -0.38
C LYS A 50 -31.14 11.13 -0.04
N PRO A 51 -30.28 11.70 -0.91
CA PRO A 51 -28.88 11.94 -0.55
C PRO A 51 -28.78 12.75 0.74
N TYR A 52 -27.85 12.39 1.62
CA TYR A 52 -27.63 13.17 2.83
C TYR A 52 -26.98 14.52 2.47
N GLU A 53 -27.64 15.61 2.86
CA GLU A 53 -27.04 16.95 2.83
C GLU A 53 -26.29 17.19 4.14
N LEU A 54 -25.16 17.93 4.07
CA LEU A 54 -24.40 18.26 5.27
C LEU A 54 -25.29 18.98 6.28
N SER A 55 -25.34 18.44 7.49
CA SER A 55 -26.01 19.09 8.61
C SER A 55 -25.30 20.39 8.99
N SER A 56 -26.03 21.31 9.61
CA SER A 56 -25.46 22.52 10.25
C SER A 56 -24.33 22.17 11.25
N GLU A 57 -24.41 21.00 11.88
CA GLU A 57 -23.41 20.46 12.81
C GLU A 57 -22.08 20.14 12.11
N ALA A 58 -22.12 19.65 10.86
CA ALA A 58 -20.92 19.36 10.09
C ALA A 58 -20.10 20.64 9.77
N TYR A 59 -20.79 21.76 9.54
CA TYR A 59 -20.14 23.06 9.38
C TYR A 59 -19.41 23.51 10.65
N GLY A 60 -20.04 23.33 11.82
CA GLY A 60 -19.41 23.64 13.11
C GLY A 60 -18.16 22.79 13.38
N ILE A 61 -18.20 21.49 13.06
CA ILE A 61 -17.03 20.60 13.17
C ILE A 61 -15.89 21.08 12.28
N SER A 62 -16.19 21.43 11.03
CA SER A 62 -15.18 21.91 10.07
C SER A 62 -14.54 23.23 10.51
N GLU A 63 -15.34 24.15 11.04
CA GLU A 63 -14.85 25.43 11.57
C GLU A 63 -13.89 25.23 12.75
N ILE A 64 -14.29 24.44 13.75
CA ILE A 64 -13.47 24.17 14.93
C ILE A 64 -12.19 23.42 14.55
N HIS A 65 -12.29 22.41 13.67
CA HIS A 65 -11.13 21.71 13.15
C HIS A 65 -10.15 22.66 12.44
N SER A 66 -10.65 23.63 11.66
CA SER A 66 -9.81 24.65 11.01
C SER A 66 -9.09 25.53 12.03
N LYS A 67 -9.76 25.95 13.11
CA LYS A 67 -9.14 26.73 14.20
C LYS A 67 -8.02 25.93 14.89
N VAL A 68 -8.30 24.68 15.26
CA VAL A 68 -7.32 23.77 15.90
C VAL A 68 -6.13 23.48 14.99
N SER A 69 -6.37 23.20 13.71
CA SER A 69 -5.31 22.94 12.72
C SER A 69 -4.38 24.13 12.54
N ARG A 70 -4.93 25.36 12.51
CA ARG A 70 -4.13 26.59 12.42
C ARG A 70 -3.21 26.74 13.63
N LEU A 71 -3.70 26.42 14.83
CA LEU A 71 -2.90 26.48 16.05
C LEU A 71 -1.78 25.44 16.06
N ILE A 72 -2.08 24.20 15.70
CA ILE A 72 -1.07 23.13 15.61
C ILE A 72 0.04 23.50 14.63
N ASN A 73 -0.32 24.03 13.45
CA ASN A 73 0.64 24.49 12.45
C ASN A 73 1.48 25.67 12.97
N LYS A 74 0.87 26.63 13.68
CA LYS A 74 1.59 27.77 14.28
C LYS A 74 2.61 27.34 15.33
N VAL A 75 2.31 26.27 16.07
CA VAL A 75 3.21 25.70 17.09
C VAL A 75 4.24 24.73 16.47
N GLY A 76 4.12 24.40 15.18
CA GLY A 76 5.04 23.48 14.50
C GLY A 76 4.86 22.00 14.91
N LEU A 77 3.71 21.66 15.47
CA LEU A 77 3.38 20.30 15.89
C LEU A 77 2.90 19.46 14.72
N GLN A 78 3.19 18.16 14.75
CA GLN A 78 2.65 17.20 13.79
C GLN A 78 1.36 16.59 14.35
N PRO A 79 0.28 16.51 13.55
CA PRO A 79 -0.97 15.91 13.98
C PRO A 79 -0.78 14.43 14.32
N ARG A 80 -1.48 13.96 15.36
CA ARG A 80 -1.40 12.57 15.82
C ARG A 80 -2.26 11.67 14.91
N LYS A 81 -1.88 10.40 14.78
CA LYS A 81 -2.79 9.40 14.18
C LYS A 81 -4.06 9.32 15.03
N VAL A 82 -5.20 9.19 14.38
CA VAL A 82 -6.50 8.99 15.05
C VAL A 82 -6.46 7.68 15.82
N ILE A 83 -6.50 7.77 17.15
CA ILE A 83 -6.53 6.60 18.06
C ILE A 83 -7.88 6.53 18.77
N THR A 84 -8.61 7.65 18.89
CA THR A 84 -9.76 7.77 19.77
C THR A 84 -11.07 7.46 19.06
N THR A 85 -11.85 6.58 19.68
CA THR A 85 -13.23 6.20 19.33
C THR A 85 -14.28 7.05 20.05
N ASP A 86 -13.85 8.06 20.83
CA ASP A 86 -14.75 8.82 21.69
C ASP A 86 -15.56 9.84 20.88
N LEU A 87 -16.66 9.36 20.30
CA LEU A 87 -17.63 10.11 19.52
C LEU A 87 -18.46 11.09 20.39
N ASN A 88 -18.32 11.04 21.72
CA ASN A 88 -19.09 11.86 22.66
C ASN A 88 -18.64 13.34 22.69
N LEU A 89 -17.61 13.67 21.90
CA LEU A 89 -17.12 15.04 21.70
C LEU A 89 -18.12 15.95 20.97
N LYS A 90 -19.11 15.39 20.26
CA LYS A 90 -20.20 16.17 19.64
C LYS A 90 -20.94 17.05 20.65
N ASN A 91 -21.05 16.62 21.91
CA ASN A 91 -21.71 17.37 22.98
C ASN A 91 -20.73 18.26 23.79
N GLN A 92 -19.46 18.32 23.39
CA GLN A 92 -18.41 19.02 24.13
C GLN A 92 -17.78 20.16 23.34
N PHE A 93 -18.36 20.59 22.21
CA PHE A 93 -17.81 21.69 21.39
C PHE A 93 -17.49 22.94 22.21
N ASN A 94 -18.34 23.33 23.14
CA ASN A 94 -18.09 24.47 24.03
C ASN A 94 -16.84 24.27 24.90
N LYS A 95 -16.63 23.06 25.43
CA LYS A 95 -15.43 22.72 26.22
C LYS A 95 -14.17 22.70 25.35
N ILE A 96 -14.29 22.28 24.09
CA ILE A 96 -13.19 22.31 23.12
C ILE A 96 -12.83 23.75 22.79
N GLU A 97 -13.81 24.63 22.56
CA GLU A 97 -13.56 26.05 22.31
C GLU A 97 -12.96 26.77 23.52
N GLU A 98 -13.44 26.47 24.73
CA GLU A 98 -12.84 26.97 25.98
C GLU A 98 -11.39 26.46 26.14
N ALA A 99 -11.14 25.18 25.85
CA ALA A 99 -9.81 24.61 25.87
C ALA A 99 -8.89 25.30 24.85
N ILE A 100 -9.36 25.55 23.63
CA ILE A 100 -8.62 26.28 22.59
C ILE A 100 -8.25 27.68 23.08
N LYS A 101 -9.22 28.45 23.63
CA LYS A 101 -8.96 29.80 24.15
C LYS A 101 -7.94 29.79 25.28
N SER A 102 -8.04 28.82 26.20
CA SER A 102 -7.09 28.67 27.31
C SER A 102 -5.67 28.35 26.83
N ILE A 103 -5.54 27.54 25.78
CA ILE A 103 -4.27 27.20 25.14
C ILE A 103 -3.68 28.41 24.40
N GLU A 104 -4.49 29.16 23.66
CA GLU A 104 -4.05 30.40 22.99
C GLU A 104 -3.53 31.44 23.98
N SER A 105 -4.21 31.62 25.13
CA SER A 105 -3.75 32.54 26.17
C SER A 105 -2.43 32.07 26.81
N MET A 106 -2.28 30.77 27.04
CA MET A 106 -1.07 30.21 27.65
C MET A 106 0.14 30.19 26.69
N LEU A 107 -0.08 29.98 25.38
CA LEU A 107 0.96 30.10 24.35
C LEU A 107 1.50 31.52 24.21
N SER A 108 0.70 32.51 24.61
CA SER A 108 1.10 33.92 24.61
C SER A 108 1.92 34.31 25.85
N ASP A 109 1.93 33.46 26.89
CA ASP A 109 2.49 33.75 28.20
C ASP A 109 3.79 32.96 28.46
N GLN A 110 4.94 33.65 28.49
CA GLN A 110 6.29 33.05 28.52
C GLN A 110 6.65 32.30 29.82
N HIS A 111 5.82 32.40 30.87
CA HIS A 111 6.10 31.82 32.20
C HIS A 111 5.38 30.48 32.47
N THR A 112 4.83 29.83 31.45
CA THR A 112 4.13 28.55 31.64
C THR A 112 5.09 27.39 31.95
N PRO A 113 4.81 26.56 32.97
CA PRO A 113 5.60 25.36 33.26
C PRO A 113 5.59 24.38 32.08
N LYS A 114 6.77 23.86 31.71
CA LYS A 114 6.93 22.93 30.56
C LYS A 114 6.05 21.68 30.65
N ASP A 115 5.90 21.11 31.85
CA ASP A 115 5.05 19.92 32.07
C ASP A 115 3.56 20.21 31.83
N LEU A 116 3.11 21.41 32.22
CA LEU A 116 1.74 21.86 31.99
C LEU A 116 1.51 22.03 30.48
N MET A 117 2.45 22.67 29.79
CA MET A 117 2.42 22.88 28.34
C MET A 117 2.36 21.56 27.57
N GLN A 118 3.17 20.57 27.97
CA GLN A 118 3.16 19.23 27.36
C GLN A 118 1.78 18.56 27.47
N LYS A 119 1.15 18.62 28.65
CA LYS A 119 -0.18 18.06 28.89
C LYS A 119 -1.25 18.73 28.01
N TYR A 120 -1.19 20.05 27.84
CA TYR A 120 -2.13 20.77 26.96
C TYR A 120 -1.91 20.47 25.48
N ILE A 121 -0.65 20.33 25.05
CA ILE A 121 -0.31 19.89 23.69
C ILE A 121 -0.91 18.50 23.42
N ASP A 122 -0.79 17.56 24.37
CA ASP A 122 -1.41 16.24 24.25
C ASP A 122 -2.94 16.31 24.16
N HIS A 123 -3.59 17.16 24.96
CA HIS A 123 -5.03 17.39 24.87
C HIS A 123 -5.43 17.97 23.51
N LEU A 124 -4.70 18.97 23.01
CA LEU A 124 -4.95 19.59 21.71
C LEU A 124 -4.83 18.59 20.56
N LEU A 125 -3.77 17.76 20.58
CA LEU A 125 -3.56 16.72 19.57
C LEU A 125 -4.65 15.65 19.60
N ASN A 126 -5.18 15.31 20.79
CA ASN A 126 -6.30 14.39 20.91
C ASN A 126 -7.61 15.00 20.38
N TYR A 127 -7.88 16.28 20.66
CA TYR A 127 -9.04 16.97 20.10
C TYR A 127 -8.96 17.09 18.58
N GLU A 128 -7.78 17.41 18.03
CA GLU A 128 -7.58 17.46 16.58
C GLU A 128 -7.85 16.10 15.93
N ALA A 129 -7.28 15.04 16.49
CA ALA A 129 -7.47 13.69 15.98
C ALA A 129 -8.94 13.27 15.97
N ALA A 130 -9.69 13.60 17.04
CA ALA A 130 -11.10 13.28 17.14
C ALA A 130 -11.98 14.15 16.21
N LEU A 131 -11.71 15.45 16.12
CA LEU A 131 -12.41 16.35 15.18
C LEU A 131 -12.17 15.92 13.73
N ARG A 132 -10.95 15.49 13.40
CA ARG A 132 -10.63 14.94 12.10
C ARG A 132 -11.47 13.70 11.82
N ALA A 133 -11.55 12.76 12.76
CA ALA A 133 -12.37 11.56 12.62
C ALA A 133 -13.86 11.90 12.41
N LEU A 134 -14.43 12.80 13.22
CA LEU A 134 -15.81 13.26 13.08
C LEU A 134 -16.07 13.91 11.72
N ARG A 135 -15.13 14.74 11.25
CA ARG A 135 -15.23 15.37 9.94
C ARG A 135 -15.22 14.34 8.81
N GLU A 136 -14.35 13.34 8.88
CA GLU A 136 -14.32 12.27 7.87
C GLU A 136 -15.60 11.43 7.90
N VAL A 137 -16.19 11.19 9.08
CA VAL A 137 -17.50 10.52 9.20
C VAL A 137 -18.60 11.33 8.52
N GLU A 138 -18.69 12.64 8.76
CA GLU A 138 -19.67 13.50 8.07
C GLU A 138 -19.42 13.58 6.57
N ASN A 139 -18.16 13.63 6.13
CA ASN A 139 -17.81 13.57 4.71
C ASN A 139 -18.29 12.25 4.07
N VAL A 140 -18.09 11.12 4.75
CA VAL A 140 -18.54 9.80 4.27
C VAL A 140 -20.06 9.75 4.15
N LYS A 141 -20.80 10.27 5.13
CA LYS A 141 -22.26 10.39 5.04
C LYS A 141 -22.69 11.25 3.85
N ALA A 142 -22.06 12.39 3.64
CA ALA A 142 -22.43 13.32 2.57
C ALA A 142 -22.08 12.80 1.17
N MET A 143 -20.95 12.10 1.03
CA MET A 143 -20.50 11.57 -0.25
C MET A 143 -21.17 10.25 -0.63
N TYR A 144 -21.42 9.38 0.35
CA TYR A 144 -21.82 7.98 0.09
C TYR A 144 -23.14 7.58 0.74
N GLY A 145 -23.67 8.39 1.65
CA GLY A 145 -24.85 8.06 2.45
C GLY A 145 -26.17 8.46 1.80
N GLY A 146 -27.11 7.51 1.80
CA GLY A 146 -28.51 7.74 1.51
C GLY A 146 -29.36 7.75 2.78
N VAL A 147 -30.43 8.55 2.82
CA VAL A 147 -31.36 8.62 3.95
C VAL A 147 -32.74 8.11 3.54
N VAL A 148 -33.29 7.18 4.32
CA VAL A 148 -34.67 6.69 4.23
C VAL A 148 -35.30 6.75 5.62
N GLY A 149 -36.20 7.71 5.83
CA GLY A 149 -36.83 7.90 7.14
C GLY A 149 -35.79 8.18 8.24
N ARG A 150 -35.60 7.23 9.16
CA ARG A 150 -34.61 7.31 10.26
C ARG A 150 -33.36 6.44 10.02
N MET A 151 -33.23 5.84 8.85
CA MET A 151 -32.11 4.97 8.50
C MET A 151 -31.18 5.66 7.50
N PHE A 152 -29.89 5.39 7.64
CA PHE A 152 -28.90 5.63 6.61
C PHE A 152 -28.62 4.34 5.87
N VAL A 153 -28.51 4.42 4.56
CA VAL A 153 -28.17 3.33 3.66
C VAL A 153 -26.82 3.62 3.03
N PHE A 154 -25.95 2.62 3.00
CA PHE A 154 -24.63 2.68 2.40
C PHE A 154 -24.42 1.47 1.49
N ASP A 155 -23.73 1.69 0.38
CA ASP A 155 -23.20 0.65 -0.49
C ASP A 155 -21.68 0.61 -0.38
N CYS A 156 -21.10 -0.58 -0.27
CA CYS A 156 -19.65 -0.73 -0.20
C CYS A 156 -19.14 -2.07 -0.75
N TRP A 157 -17.86 -2.09 -1.11
CA TRP A 157 -17.13 -3.31 -1.47
C TRP A 157 -16.39 -3.87 -0.26
N VAL A 158 -16.48 -5.19 -0.07
CA VAL A 158 -15.84 -5.92 1.03
C VAL A 158 -15.16 -7.19 0.49
N PRO A 159 -13.94 -7.54 0.92
CA PRO A 159 -13.35 -8.84 0.60
C PRO A 159 -14.22 -10.00 1.12
N LYS A 160 -14.55 -10.98 0.26
CA LYS A 160 -15.47 -12.09 0.59
C LYS A 160 -15.04 -12.85 1.85
N GLU A 161 -13.74 -13.07 1.99
CA GLU A 161 -13.15 -13.77 3.15
C GLU A 161 -13.33 -13.03 4.49
N LYS A 162 -13.52 -11.71 4.44
CA LYS A 162 -13.65 -10.86 5.63
C LYS A 162 -15.07 -10.31 5.83
N LEU A 163 -16.04 -10.80 5.05
CA LEU A 163 -17.42 -10.35 5.13
C LEU A 163 -18.00 -10.54 6.54
N SER A 164 -17.77 -11.70 7.16
CA SER A 164 -18.27 -12.01 8.51
C SER A 164 -17.78 -11.02 9.55
N ILE A 165 -16.51 -10.64 9.50
CA ILE A 165 -15.91 -9.66 10.42
C ILE A 165 -16.60 -8.29 10.27
N VAL A 166 -16.91 -7.90 9.03
CA VAL A 166 -17.59 -6.62 8.75
C VAL A 166 -19.03 -6.65 9.24
N THR A 167 -19.80 -7.71 8.94
CA THR A 167 -21.20 -7.82 9.37
C THR A 167 -21.32 -7.90 10.89
N GLU A 168 -20.47 -8.69 11.56
CA GLU A 168 -20.42 -8.76 13.03
C GLU A 168 -20.09 -7.39 13.65
N THR A 169 -19.23 -6.61 13.02
CA THR A 169 -18.89 -5.27 13.49
C THR A 169 -20.07 -4.32 13.32
N ILE A 170 -20.76 -4.35 12.18
CA ILE A 170 -21.96 -3.55 11.96
C ILE A 170 -23.01 -3.89 13.02
N ASP A 171 -23.30 -5.17 13.24
CA ASP A 171 -24.31 -5.62 14.21
C ASP A 171 -23.96 -5.25 15.65
N LYS A 172 -22.67 -5.31 16.01
CA LYS A 172 -22.19 -4.94 17.35
C LYS A 172 -22.36 -3.44 17.62
N TYR A 173 -22.07 -2.58 16.64
CA TYR A 173 -22.10 -1.12 16.83
C TYR A 173 -23.45 -0.49 16.44
N SER A 174 -24.35 -1.26 15.84
CA SER A 174 -25.75 -0.90 15.57
C SER A 174 -26.72 -1.32 16.68
N ASP A 175 -26.25 -1.99 17.74
CA ASP A 175 -27.09 -2.68 18.74
C ASP A 175 -28.05 -3.69 18.12
N GLN A 176 -27.60 -4.43 17.09
CA GLN A 176 -28.39 -5.38 16.29
C GLN A 176 -29.54 -4.73 15.50
N LEU A 177 -29.54 -3.41 15.34
CA LEU A 177 -30.53 -2.65 14.57
C LEU A 177 -29.98 -2.29 13.19
N SER A 178 -29.42 -3.29 12.51
CA SER A 178 -28.89 -3.21 11.14
C SER A 178 -29.65 -4.15 10.20
N ILE A 179 -29.79 -3.73 8.95
CA ILE A 179 -30.26 -4.56 7.85
C ILE A 179 -29.16 -4.56 6.81
N TYR A 180 -28.79 -5.70 6.26
CA TYR A 180 -27.82 -5.76 5.17
C TYR A 180 -28.23 -6.76 4.09
N GLU A 181 -27.79 -6.46 2.88
CA GLU A 181 -27.97 -7.25 1.67
C GLU A 181 -26.58 -7.51 1.08
N VAL A 182 -26.26 -8.79 0.87
CA VAL A 182 -24.99 -9.20 0.26
C VAL A 182 -25.27 -9.57 -1.19
N ILE A 183 -24.67 -8.82 -2.11
CA ILE A 183 -24.77 -9.05 -3.54
C ILE A 183 -23.47 -9.74 -3.96
N GLU A 184 -23.56 -11.04 -4.21
CA GLU A 184 -22.42 -11.87 -4.65
C GLU A 184 -22.25 -11.91 -6.17
N ASP A 185 -23.34 -11.74 -6.92
CA ASP A 185 -23.31 -11.75 -8.38
C ASP A 185 -22.93 -10.35 -8.90
N LEU A 186 -21.73 -10.28 -9.49
CA LEU A 186 -21.14 -9.03 -9.97
C LEU A 186 -21.36 -8.84 -11.47
N GLU A 187 -21.91 -9.83 -12.18
CA GLU A 187 -22.11 -9.77 -13.64
C GLU A 187 -23.16 -8.72 -14.05
N GLU A 188 -24.10 -8.40 -13.15
CA GLU A 188 -25.12 -7.38 -13.34
C GLU A 188 -24.68 -5.97 -12.92
N ILE A 189 -23.47 -5.80 -12.40
CA ILE A 189 -23.00 -4.53 -11.83
C ILE A 189 -22.09 -3.82 -12.84
N GLU A 190 -22.56 -2.67 -13.35
CA GLU A 190 -21.79 -1.83 -14.30
C GLU A 190 -20.50 -1.26 -13.68
N GLU A 191 -20.46 -1.10 -12.35
CA GLU A 191 -19.29 -0.57 -11.64
C GLU A 191 -18.21 -1.64 -11.41
N LYS A 192 -16.99 -1.33 -11.86
CA LYS A 192 -15.85 -2.23 -11.69
C LYS A 192 -15.46 -2.36 -10.20
N PRO A 193 -15.37 -3.59 -9.66
CA PRO A 193 -14.93 -3.81 -8.30
C PRO A 193 -13.47 -3.33 -8.08
N PRO A 194 -13.13 -2.87 -6.86
CA PRO A 194 -11.76 -2.48 -6.54
C PRO A 194 -10.85 -3.71 -6.37
N THR A 195 -9.59 -3.56 -6.75
CA THR A 195 -8.56 -4.57 -6.54
C THR A 195 -8.06 -4.55 -5.10
N VAL A 196 -8.24 -5.65 -4.36
CA VAL A 196 -7.70 -5.79 -3.00
C VAL A 196 -6.20 -6.04 -3.07
N ILE A 197 -5.43 -5.13 -2.45
CA ILE A 197 -3.97 -5.20 -2.37
C ILE A 197 -3.57 -5.85 -1.04
N ASP A 198 -2.87 -6.98 -1.11
CA ASP A 198 -2.26 -7.58 0.08
C ASP A 198 -0.89 -6.95 0.36
N GLU A 199 -0.81 -6.17 1.44
CA GLU A 199 0.44 -5.57 1.93
C GLU A 199 1.40 -6.60 2.55
N LYS A 200 0.89 -7.76 2.99
CA LYS A 200 1.70 -8.84 3.60
C LYS A 200 2.21 -9.85 2.58
N SER A 201 2.02 -9.58 1.29
CA SER A 201 2.48 -10.46 0.23
C SER A 201 3.97 -10.78 0.37
N LYS A 202 4.32 -12.06 0.27
CA LYS A 202 5.71 -12.55 0.25
C LYS A 202 6.54 -11.96 -0.91
N LEU A 203 5.88 -11.31 -1.87
CA LEU A 203 6.49 -10.64 -3.02
C LEU A 203 7.19 -9.32 -2.65
N GLY A 204 6.95 -8.77 -1.46
CA GLY A 204 7.73 -7.68 -0.88
C GLY A 204 7.97 -6.51 -1.85
N GLY A 205 9.24 -6.18 -2.07
CA GLY A 205 9.69 -5.13 -2.98
C GLY A 205 9.26 -5.31 -4.43
N PHE A 206 9.12 -6.55 -4.94
CA PHE A 206 8.67 -6.77 -6.33
C PHE A 206 7.24 -6.29 -6.56
N ALA A 207 6.37 -6.45 -5.55
CA ALA A 207 5.02 -5.92 -5.63
C ALA A 207 5.01 -4.38 -5.59
N ALA A 208 5.94 -3.75 -4.89
CA ALA A 208 6.07 -2.29 -4.94
C ALA A 208 6.59 -1.81 -6.30
N LEU A 209 7.52 -2.55 -6.90
CA LEU A 209 8.09 -2.26 -8.22
C LEU A 209 7.01 -2.31 -9.32
N THR A 210 6.23 -3.39 -9.39
CA THR A 210 5.15 -3.52 -10.38
C THR A 210 4.04 -2.50 -10.17
N ARG A 211 3.66 -2.23 -8.92
CA ARG A 211 2.65 -1.20 -8.59
C ARG A 211 3.09 0.20 -8.98
N GLY A 212 4.39 0.47 -9.08
CA GLY A 212 4.92 1.72 -9.61
C GLY A 212 4.55 1.96 -11.09
N PHE A 213 4.31 0.89 -11.86
CA PHE A 213 3.82 0.97 -13.24
C PHE A 213 2.29 1.02 -13.30
N GLY A 214 1.60 0.31 -12.42
CA GLY A 214 0.14 0.32 -12.35
C GLY A 214 -0.41 -0.69 -11.35
N ILE A 215 -1.65 -0.46 -10.91
CA ILE A 215 -2.38 -1.43 -10.08
C ILE A 215 -3.12 -2.38 -11.03
N PRO A 216 -3.00 -3.71 -10.86
CA PRO A 216 -3.71 -4.67 -11.71
C PRO A 216 -5.23 -4.51 -11.58
N VAL A 217 -5.96 -4.76 -12.65
CA VAL A 217 -7.42 -4.72 -12.62
C VAL A 217 -7.93 -5.90 -11.80
N TYR A 218 -9.14 -5.74 -11.25
CA TYR A 218 -9.77 -6.79 -10.48
C TYR A 218 -9.92 -8.07 -11.31
N GLY A 219 -9.45 -9.19 -10.77
CA GLY A 219 -9.52 -10.51 -11.41
C GLY A 219 -8.31 -10.86 -12.29
N GLU A 220 -7.46 -9.89 -12.62
CA GLU A 220 -6.21 -10.12 -13.35
C GLU A 220 -5.17 -10.85 -12.49
N ILE A 221 -4.18 -11.43 -13.16
CA ILE A 221 -3.05 -12.09 -12.52
C ILE A 221 -2.06 -11.01 -12.07
N ASP A 222 -1.57 -11.10 -10.83
CA ASP A 222 -0.57 -10.15 -10.33
C ASP A 222 0.78 -10.37 -11.06
N PRO A 223 1.27 -9.40 -11.86
CA PRO A 223 2.51 -9.57 -12.63
C PRO A 223 3.75 -9.65 -11.74
N SER A 224 3.65 -9.26 -10.47
CA SER A 224 4.75 -9.27 -9.50
C SER A 224 5.39 -10.64 -9.31
N ILE A 225 4.61 -11.71 -9.50
CA ILE A 225 5.11 -13.09 -9.38
C ILE A 225 6.06 -13.43 -10.52
N PHE A 226 5.72 -13.03 -11.73
CA PHE A 226 6.57 -13.23 -12.90
C PHE A 226 7.81 -12.35 -12.81
N MET A 227 7.63 -11.09 -12.42
CA MET A 227 8.74 -10.16 -12.21
C MET A 227 9.73 -10.64 -11.15
N MET A 228 9.27 -11.29 -10.07
CA MET A 228 10.17 -11.88 -9.07
C MET A 228 11.15 -12.90 -9.66
N ILE A 229 10.77 -13.58 -10.75
CA ILE A 229 11.58 -14.62 -11.40
C ILE A 229 12.35 -14.04 -12.59
N THR A 230 11.69 -13.35 -13.51
CA THR A 230 12.30 -12.89 -14.77
C THR A 230 13.26 -11.73 -14.55
N PHE A 231 12.94 -10.80 -13.64
CA PHE A 231 13.76 -9.61 -13.41
C PHE A 231 15.18 -9.95 -12.91
N PRO A 232 15.38 -10.78 -11.85
CA PRO A 232 16.73 -11.13 -11.42
C PRO A 232 17.51 -11.96 -12.44
N ILE A 233 16.83 -12.81 -13.22
CA ILE A 233 17.47 -13.57 -14.30
C ILE A 233 18.04 -12.61 -15.35
N PHE A 234 17.23 -11.68 -15.85
CA PHE A 234 17.70 -10.71 -16.86
C PHE A 234 18.80 -9.81 -16.30
N PHE A 235 18.66 -9.35 -15.06
CA PHE A 235 19.71 -8.61 -14.38
C PHE A 235 21.02 -9.40 -14.34
N GLY A 236 20.97 -10.68 -13.96
CA GLY A 236 22.14 -11.55 -13.91
C GLY A 236 22.78 -11.78 -15.27
N ILE A 237 22.00 -12.02 -16.32
CA ILE A 237 22.51 -12.18 -17.69
C ILE A 237 23.24 -10.92 -18.18
N MET A 238 22.71 -9.74 -17.85
CA MET A 238 23.26 -8.44 -18.29
C MET A 238 24.47 -7.98 -17.47
N PHE A 239 24.44 -8.18 -16.15
CA PHE A 239 25.45 -7.64 -15.23
C PHE A 239 26.56 -8.66 -14.89
N GLY A 240 26.20 -9.95 -14.83
CA GLY A 240 27.07 -11.14 -14.76
C GLY A 240 28.53 -10.97 -14.29
N ASP A 241 28.75 -10.55 -13.04
CA ASP A 241 30.09 -10.47 -12.43
C ASP A 241 30.06 -10.99 -10.99
N VAL A 242 31.02 -11.84 -10.63
CA VAL A 242 31.13 -12.43 -9.29
C VAL A 242 31.56 -11.41 -8.25
N GLY A 243 32.56 -10.58 -8.55
CA GLY A 243 33.13 -9.61 -7.62
C GLY A 243 32.15 -8.49 -7.32
N HIS A 244 31.60 -7.87 -8.36
CA HIS A 244 30.57 -6.83 -8.19
C HIS A 244 29.30 -7.39 -7.57
N GLY A 245 28.89 -8.61 -7.95
CA GLY A 245 27.76 -9.31 -7.34
C GLY A 245 27.95 -9.54 -5.84
N LEU A 246 29.14 -9.94 -5.38
CA LEU A 246 29.45 -10.10 -3.95
C LEU A 246 29.40 -8.77 -3.19
N ILE A 247 29.93 -7.70 -3.77
CA ILE A 247 29.86 -6.35 -3.17
C ILE A 247 28.39 -5.94 -2.99
N PHE A 248 27.56 -6.10 -4.03
CA PHE A 248 26.13 -5.81 -3.96
C PHE A 248 25.40 -6.71 -2.98
N PHE A 249 25.77 -7.99 -2.88
CA PHE A 249 25.18 -8.92 -1.91
C PHE A 249 25.47 -8.48 -0.46
N ILE A 250 26.72 -8.15 -0.14
CA ILE A 250 27.10 -7.68 1.21
C ILE A 250 26.43 -6.34 1.51
N ALA A 251 26.45 -5.39 0.58
CA ALA A 251 25.82 -4.09 0.75
C ALA A 251 24.30 -4.20 0.96
N SER A 252 23.63 -5.04 0.18
CA SER A 252 22.18 -5.25 0.29
C SER A 252 21.77 -6.00 1.56
N LEU A 253 22.59 -6.94 2.06
CA LEU A 253 22.41 -7.55 3.38
C LEU A 253 22.53 -6.51 4.51
N TYR A 254 23.50 -5.61 4.41
CA TYR A 254 23.64 -4.51 5.37
C TYR A 254 22.42 -3.58 5.36
N ILE A 255 21.94 -3.21 4.18
CA ILE A 255 20.72 -2.39 4.02
C ILE A 255 19.49 -3.13 4.59
N MET A 256 19.36 -4.43 4.37
CA MET A 256 18.28 -5.24 4.93
C MET A 256 18.33 -5.25 6.46
N HIS A 257 19.52 -5.27 7.06
CA HIS A 257 19.69 -5.16 8.51
C HIS A 257 19.19 -3.80 9.04
N ILE A 258 19.49 -2.70 8.34
CA ILE A 258 18.99 -1.36 8.67
C ILE A 258 17.44 -1.33 8.56
N LYS A 259 16.87 -1.91 7.48
CA LYS A 259 15.42 -2.03 7.29
C LYS A 259 14.74 -2.70 8.48
N ARG A 260 15.32 -3.81 8.97
CA ARG A 260 14.79 -4.57 10.12
C ARG A 260 14.87 -3.79 11.44
N LYS A 261 15.93 -3.00 11.64
CA LYS A 261 16.10 -2.16 12.83
C LYS A 261 15.23 -0.89 12.83
N LYS A 262 14.46 -0.62 11.76
CA LYS A 262 13.60 0.56 11.60
C LYS A 262 14.34 1.88 11.89
N ILE A 263 15.61 1.95 11.50
CA ILE A 263 16.42 3.15 11.67
C ILE A 263 15.83 4.25 10.77
N SER A 264 15.75 5.48 11.30
CA SER A 264 15.30 6.63 10.52
C SER A 264 16.35 6.95 9.46
N ILE A 265 15.93 6.90 8.20
CA ILE A 265 16.79 7.13 7.03
C ILE A 265 16.20 8.31 6.24
N PRO A 266 17.05 9.17 5.65
CA PRO A 266 16.60 10.23 4.74
C PRO A 266 15.70 9.70 3.62
N ASP A 267 14.71 10.50 3.20
CA ASP A 267 13.72 10.09 2.20
C ASP A 267 14.34 9.61 0.88
N ILE A 268 15.49 10.18 0.49
CA ILE A 268 16.20 9.82 -0.74
C ILE A 268 16.69 8.36 -0.77
N PHE A 269 16.99 7.78 0.39
CA PHE A 269 17.47 6.39 0.48
C PHE A 269 16.35 5.39 0.81
N ARG A 270 15.13 5.86 1.09
CA ARG A 270 13.98 4.98 1.37
C ARG A 270 13.69 3.97 0.25
N PRO A 271 13.72 4.34 -1.05
CA PRO A 271 13.45 3.38 -2.12
C PRO A 271 14.46 2.23 -2.14
N ILE A 272 15.75 2.53 -1.92
CA ILE A 272 16.83 1.55 -1.88
C ILE A 272 16.63 0.58 -0.70
N VAL A 273 16.23 1.11 0.46
CA VAL A 273 15.96 0.29 1.65
C VAL A 273 14.70 -0.57 1.47
N GLN A 274 13.68 -0.04 0.82
CA GLN A 274 12.46 -0.81 0.52
C GLN A 274 12.76 -1.96 -0.44
N GLY A 275 13.56 -1.74 -1.50
CA GLY A 275 13.95 -2.73 -2.50
C GLY A 275 15.16 -3.59 -2.16
N ALA A 276 15.62 -3.62 -0.90
CA ALA A 276 16.79 -4.39 -0.49
C ALA A 276 16.64 -5.90 -0.78
N ASP A 277 15.42 -6.43 -0.70
CA ASP A 277 15.07 -7.80 -1.07
C ASP A 277 15.29 -8.10 -2.56
N ILE A 278 14.90 -7.17 -3.45
CA ILE A 278 15.19 -7.27 -4.88
C ILE A 278 16.71 -7.31 -5.11
N LEU A 279 17.45 -6.38 -4.48
CA LEU A 279 18.89 -6.27 -4.65
C LEU A 279 19.65 -7.54 -4.24
N ILE A 280 19.24 -8.18 -3.15
CA ILE A 280 19.84 -9.44 -2.69
C ILE A 280 19.67 -10.52 -3.76
N ILE A 281 18.47 -10.68 -4.31
CA ILE A 281 18.19 -11.71 -5.32
C ILE A 281 18.94 -11.39 -6.61
N CYS A 282 18.94 -10.14 -7.07
CA CYS A 282 19.72 -9.70 -8.22
C CYS A 282 21.23 -9.97 -8.05
N ALA A 283 21.77 -9.72 -6.85
CA ALA A 283 23.17 -9.99 -6.54
C ALA A 283 23.50 -11.48 -6.61
N VAL A 284 22.62 -12.35 -6.11
CA VAL A 284 22.78 -13.82 -6.22
C VAL A 284 22.81 -14.26 -7.68
N PHE A 285 21.89 -13.76 -8.52
CA PHE A 285 21.87 -14.07 -9.94
C PHE A 285 23.09 -13.49 -10.68
N SER A 286 23.57 -12.29 -10.32
CA SER A 286 24.83 -11.75 -10.85
C SER A 286 26.02 -12.65 -10.53
N ILE A 287 26.12 -13.15 -9.30
CA ILE A 287 27.21 -14.07 -8.92
C ILE A 287 27.12 -15.37 -9.72
N PHE A 288 25.90 -15.91 -9.87
CA PHE A 288 25.68 -17.14 -10.64
C PHE A 288 26.10 -16.97 -12.11
N PHE A 289 25.61 -15.93 -12.79
CA PHE A 289 25.97 -15.67 -14.19
C PHE A 289 27.43 -15.21 -14.35
N GLY A 290 27.96 -14.44 -13.41
CA GLY A 290 29.38 -14.07 -13.41
C GLY A 290 30.29 -15.27 -13.26
N PHE A 291 29.88 -16.28 -12.49
CA PHE A 291 30.61 -17.55 -12.42
C PHE A 291 30.54 -18.29 -13.76
N LEU A 292 29.38 -18.29 -14.44
CA LEU A 292 29.26 -18.88 -15.79
C LEU A 292 30.15 -18.15 -16.81
N TYR A 293 30.19 -16.83 -16.77
CA TYR A 293 31.04 -16.01 -17.65
C TYR A 293 32.52 -16.07 -17.27
N GLY A 294 32.84 -16.51 -16.05
CA GLY A 294 34.22 -16.56 -15.57
C GLY A 294 34.83 -15.19 -15.31
N GLU A 295 34.01 -14.22 -14.89
CA GLU A 295 34.43 -12.83 -14.71
C GLU A 295 34.39 -12.44 -13.22
N PHE A 296 35.51 -11.89 -12.73
CA PHE A 296 35.64 -11.35 -11.38
C PHE A 296 36.18 -9.92 -11.44
N LEU A 297 35.37 -8.93 -11.04
CA LEU A 297 35.71 -7.51 -11.14
C LEU A 297 36.15 -7.09 -12.56
N GLY A 298 35.50 -7.65 -13.58
CA GLY A 298 35.84 -7.45 -14.99
C GLY A 298 37.15 -8.11 -15.46
N SER A 299 37.78 -8.99 -14.67
CA SER A 299 39.00 -9.71 -15.05
C SER A 299 38.84 -11.23 -15.03
N ASN A 300 39.17 -11.88 -16.15
CA ASN A 300 39.21 -13.34 -16.28
C ASN A 300 40.39 -13.94 -15.51
N GLU A 301 41.52 -13.22 -15.45
CA GLU A 301 42.73 -13.68 -14.74
C GLU A 301 42.48 -13.77 -13.23
N TRP A 302 41.76 -12.81 -12.68
CA TRP A 302 41.42 -12.80 -11.25
C TRP A 302 40.44 -13.93 -10.92
N PHE A 303 39.49 -14.21 -11.82
CA PHE A 303 38.61 -15.36 -11.69
C PHE A 303 39.37 -16.69 -11.70
N LYS A 304 40.31 -16.86 -12.64
CA LYS A 304 41.17 -18.03 -12.75
C LYS A 304 42.04 -18.22 -11.51
N ALA A 305 42.65 -17.14 -11.01
CA ALA A 305 43.47 -17.18 -9.79
C ALA A 305 42.65 -17.60 -8.55
N LEU A 306 41.38 -17.22 -8.48
CA LEU A 306 40.50 -17.51 -7.35
C LEU A 306 39.90 -18.92 -7.41
N THR A 307 39.46 -19.36 -8.59
CA THR A 307 38.67 -20.59 -8.78
C THR A 307 39.49 -21.77 -9.28
N ASN A 308 40.70 -21.51 -9.77
CA ASN A 308 41.59 -22.50 -10.39
C ASN A 308 40.97 -23.18 -11.64
N ILE A 309 39.92 -22.58 -12.22
CA ILE A 309 39.26 -23.05 -13.44
C ILE A 309 39.88 -22.35 -14.64
N ASN A 310 40.30 -23.13 -15.63
CA ASN A 310 40.83 -22.62 -16.89
C ASN A 310 39.68 -22.33 -17.88
N GLY A 311 39.59 -21.08 -18.33
CA GLY A 311 38.58 -20.64 -19.29
C GLY A 311 37.21 -20.37 -18.64
N LYS A 312 36.29 -19.83 -19.46
CA LYS A 312 34.94 -19.47 -19.02
C LYS A 312 34.09 -20.74 -18.85
N PRO A 313 33.47 -21.02 -17.69
CA PRO A 313 32.66 -22.23 -17.49
C PRO A 313 31.52 -22.39 -18.52
N ILE A 314 30.99 -21.29 -19.05
CA ILE A 314 29.99 -21.34 -20.12
C ILE A 314 30.50 -21.98 -21.41
N TYR A 315 31.81 -21.89 -21.69
CA TYR A 315 32.42 -22.52 -22.86
C TYR A 315 32.49 -24.03 -22.73
N SER A 316 32.65 -24.59 -21.53
CA SER A 316 32.60 -26.04 -21.36
C SER A 316 31.18 -26.57 -21.53
N ILE A 317 30.18 -25.83 -21.02
CA ILE A 317 28.76 -26.15 -21.16
C ILE A 317 28.31 -26.15 -22.63
N LEU A 318 28.82 -25.20 -23.42
CA LEU A 318 28.46 -25.05 -24.83
C LEU A 318 29.37 -25.83 -25.79
N GLY A 319 30.35 -26.59 -25.27
CA GLY A 319 31.31 -27.34 -26.09
C GLY A 319 32.30 -26.47 -26.88
N LEU A 320 32.55 -25.24 -26.42
CA LEU A 320 33.48 -24.27 -27.02
C LEU A 320 34.89 -24.32 -26.39
N SER A 321 35.09 -25.11 -25.33
CA SER A 321 36.32 -25.15 -24.52
C SER A 321 37.62 -25.54 -25.25
N GLY A 322 37.55 -26.00 -26.51
CA GLY A 322 38.70 -26.42 -27.32
C GLY A 322 39.00 -25.55 -28.53
N LEU A 323 38.30 -24.41 -28.68
CA LEU A 323 38.55 -23.45 -29.75
C LEU A 323 39.59 -22.41 -29.31
N GLU A 324 40.26 -21.79 -30.28
CA GLU A 324 41.03 -20.56 -30.03
C GLU A 324 40.12 -19.50 -29.40
N GLU A 325 40.66 -18.72 -28.46
CA GLU A 325 39.89 -17.82 -27.60
C GLU A 325 39.10 -16.79 -28.42
N GLU A 326 39.70 -16.21 -29.47
CA GLU A 326 39.02 -15.27 -30.38
C GLU A 326 37.82 -15.92 -31.11
N VAL A 327 37.97 -17.19 -31.54
CA VAL A 327 36.92 -17.93 -32.23
C VAL A 327 35.80 -18.33 -31.27
N ALA A 328 36.17 -18.72 -30.04
CA ALA A 328 35.23 -19.03 -28.97
C ALA A 328 34.41 -17.81 -28.58
N GLU A 329 35.04 -16.64 -28.41
CA GLU A 329 34.38 -15.38 -28.09
C GLU A 329 33.43 -14.93 -29.20
N HIS A 330 33.86 -15.00 -30.46
CA HIS A 330 32.98 -14.64 -31.59
C HIS A 330 31.75 -15.56 -31.68
N ARG A 331 31.93 -16.88 -31.50
CA ARG A 331 30.81 -17.84 -31.48
C ARG A 331 29.89 -17.62 -30.29
N TRP A 332 30.46 -17.38 -29.11
CA TRP A 332 29.71 -17.04 -27.90
C TRP A 332 28.85 -15.80 -28.10
N PHE A 333 29.43 -14.74 -28.66
CA PHE A 333 28.69 -13.51 -28.98
C PHE A 333 27.49 -13.76 -29.90
N ILE A 334 27.66 -14.56 -30.96
CA ILE A 334 26.57 -14.93 -31.87
C ILE A 334 25.49 -15.74 -31.13
N ILE A 335 25.89 -16.68 -30.27
CA ILE A 335 24.95 -17.50 -29.48
C ILE A 335 24.16 -16.60 -28.52
N LEU A 336 24.83 -15.69 -27.82
CA LEU A 336 24.22 -14.73 -26.91
C LEU A 336 23.20 -13.85 -27.64
N MET A 337 23.55 -13.31 -28.82
CA MET A 337 22.64 -12.52 -29.64
C MET A 337 21.37 -13.30 -30.03
N LYS A 338 21.52 -14.56 -30.47
CA LYS A 338 20.37 -15.43 -30.79
C LYS A 338 19.52 -15.69 -29.55
N LEU A 339 20.16 -15.98 -28.42
CA LEU A 339 19.50 -16.25 -27.15
C LEU A 339 18.73 -15.03 -26.66
N CYS A 340 19.27 -13.82 -26.76
CA CYS A 340 18.58 -12.57 -26.43
C CYS A 340 17.30 -12.39 -27.27
N ILE A 341 17.37 -12.67 -28.58
CA ILE A 341 16.19 -12.60 -29.47
C ILE A 341 15.14 -13.63 -29.06
N TYR A 342 15.53 -14.88 -28.81
CA TYR A 342 14.59 -15.94 -28.41
C TYR A 342 13.96 -15.66 -27.05
N ILE A 343 14.74 -15.25 -26.06
CA ILE A 343 14.24 -14.89 -24.73
C ILE A 343 13.28 -13.70 -24.82
N GLY A 344 13.63 -12.65 -25.58
CA GLY A 344 12.77 -11.50 -25.78
C GLY A 344 11.44 -11.88 -26.43
N MET A 345 11.48 -12.67 -27.50
CA MET A 345 10.29 -13.15 -28.19
C MET A 345 9.40 -14.00 -27.27
N LEU A 346 9.98 -14.95 -26.52
CA LEU A 346 9.24 -15.78 -25.57
C LEU A 346 8.62 -14.94 -24.44
N HIS A 347 9.34 -13.95 -23.92
CA HIS A 347 8.84 -13.08 -22.85
C HIS A 347 7.68 -12.20 -23.32
N ILE A 348 7.72 -11.69 -24.56
CA ILE A 348 6.61 -10.93 -25.15
C ILE A 348 5.39 -11.83 -25.39
N ILE A 349 5.57 -13.02 -25.99
CA ILE A 349 4.48 -13.98 -26.19
C ILE A 349 3.85 -14.37 -24.86
N PHE A 350 4.67 -14.60 -23.83
CA PHE A 350 4.20 -14.91 -22.49
C PHE A 350 3.37 -13.78 -21.89
N GLY A 351 3.78 -12.52 -22.06
CA GLY A 351 2.99 -11.35 -21.66
C GLY A 351 1.64 -11.28 -22.38
N LEU A 352 1.63 -11.49 -23.70
CA LEU A 352 0.41 -11.46 -24.52
C LEU A 352 -0.57 -12.61 -24.24
N VAL A 353 -0.11 -13.70 -23.63
CA VAL A 353 -0.97 -14.83 -23.22
C VAL A 353 -1.58 -14.60 -21.83
N LEU A 354 -0.98 -13.70 -21.03
CA LEU A 354 -1.44 -13.35 -19.70
C LEU A 354 -2.44 -12.18 -19.70
N ASP A 355 -2.30 -11.26 -20.64
CA ASP A 355 -3.36 -10.31 -21.04
C ASP A 355 -4.55 -11.06 -21.66
#